data_AF-A0A368G9B0-F1
#
_entry.id   AF-A0A368G9B0-F1
#
_cell.length_a   1.000
_cell.length_b   1.000
_cell.length_c   1.000
_cell.angle_alpha   90.00
_cell.angle_beta   90.00
_cell.angle_gamma   90.00
#
_symmetry.space_group_name_H-M   'P 1'
#
loop_
_entity.id
_entity.type
_entity.pdbx_description
1 polymer ?
#
loop_
_entity_poly.entity_id
_entity_poly.type
_entity_poly.pdbx_seq_one_letter_code
_entity_poly.pdbx_strand_id
1 'polypeptide(L)'
;MSVISKDDCKLSSYSHLDGITKTKCTKCGKRRMYFCYDCRLPLPGVFSPHVKLPCDVDIIKHPSEKNSKSSAIHCKIVAPEQTRVSSY
;
A
#
# COMPACT_ATOMS: atom_id res chain seq x y z
N MET A 1 -22.18 24.40 0.00
CA MET A 1 -21.22 23.30 -0.26
C MET A 1 -21.80 22.05 0.35
N SER A 2 -22.22 21.08 -0.46
CA SER A 2 -22.71 19.79 0.03
C SER A 2 -21.55 19.03 0.66
N VAL A 3 -21.62 18.82 1.97
CA VAL A 3 -20.69 17.95 2.68
C VAL A 3 -21.09 16.52 2.34
N ILE A 4 -20.25 15.82 1.57
CA ILE A 4 -20.43 14.38 1.32
C ILE A 4 -20.32 13.68 2.68
N SER A 5 -21.40 13.00 3.08
CA SER A 5 -21.43 12.22 4.30
C SER A 5 -20.77 10.86 4.06
N LYS A 6 -20.30 10.23 5.14
CA LYS A 6 -19.59 8.94 5.08
C LYS A 6 -20.44 7.83 4.44
N ASP A 7 -21.75 7.89 4.63
CA ASP A 7 -22.71 6.89 4.17
C ASP A 7 -23.08 7.07 2.68
N ASP A 8 -22.74 8.22 2.07
CA ASP A 8 -22.97 8.46 0.64
C ASP A 8 -22.00 7.66 -0.25
N CYS A 9 -20.88 7.21 0.31
CA CYS A 9 -19.85 6.47 -0.40
C CYS A 9 -20.02 4.95 -0.20
N LYS A 10 -20.18 4.20 -1.30
CA LYS A 10 -20.24 2.72 -1.31
C LYS A 10 -18.87 2.07 -1.05
N LEU A 11 -18.25 2.38 0.09
CA LEU A 11 -16.95 1.86 0.49
C LEU A 11 -17.08 0.57 1.31
N SER A 12 -16.13 -0.34 1.13
CA SER A 12 -16.01 -1.51 2.00
C SER A 12 -15.63 -1.09 3.43
N SER A 13 -15.98 -1.94 4.41
CA SER A 13 -15.59 -1.69 5.81
C SER A 13 -14.07 -1.61 5.96
N TYR A 14 -13.60 -0.57 6.65
CA TYR A 14 -12.21 -0.39 7.03
C TYR A 14 -11.92 -0.84 8.48
N SER A 15 -12.85 -1.55 9.12
CA SER A 15 -12.72 -2.02 10.52
C SER A 15 -11.43 -2.80 10.79
N HIS A 16 -10.88 -3.46 9.77
CA HIS A 16 -9.61 -4.18 9.82
C HIS A 16 -8.40 -3.27 10.09
N LEU A 17 -8.55 -1.94 9.95
CA LEU A 17 -7.52 -0.95 10.25
C LEU A 17 -7.61 -0.42 11.68
N ASP A 18 -8.70 -0.69 12.39
CA ASP A 18 -8.90 -0.20 13.74
C ASP A 18 -7.91 -0.85 14.71
N GLY A 19 -7.30 -0.05 15.58
CA GLY A 19 -6.34 -0.53 16.58
C GLY A 19 -4.95 -0.90 16.03
N ILE A 20 -4.70 -0.79 14.71
CA ILE A 20 -3.36 -1.02 14.15
C ILE A 20 -2.39 0.04 14.69
N THR A 21 -1.25 -0.41 15.19
CA THR A 21 -0.17 0.46 15.67
C THR A 21 1.11 0.26 14.87
N LYS A 22 2.09 1.15 15.07
CA LYS A 22 3.37 1.05 14.36
C LYS A 22 4.18 -0.16 14.84
N THR A 23 4.42 -1.12 13.95
CA THR A 23 5.27 -2.29 14.21
C THR A 23 6.57 -2.22 13.39
N LYS A 24 7.54 -3.08 13.71
CA LYS A 24 8.81 -3.14 12.98
C LYS A 24 8.64 -4.01 11.73
N CYS A 25 9.16 -3.52 10.60
CA CYS A 25 9.26 -4.32 9.38
C CYS A 25 10.15 -5.55 9.62
N THR A 26 9.70 -6.72 9.18
CA THR A 26 10.42 -8.00 9.29
C THR A 26 11.72 -8.02 8.49
N LYS A 27 11.81 -7.23 7.40
CA LYS A 27 12.98 -7.19 6.52
C LYS A 27 14.02 -6.12 6.90
N CYS A 28 13.59 -4.90 7.22
CA CYS A 28 14.52 -3.77 7.47
C CYS A 28 14.49 -3.23 8.90
N GLY A 29 13.65 -3.76 9.78
CA GLY A 29 13.53 -3.32 11.19
C GLY A 29 12.92 -1.93 11.39
N LYS A 30 12.71 -1.13 10.34
CA LYS A 30 12.10 0.21 10.43
C LYS A 30 10.66 0.12 10.92
N ARG A 31 10.25 1.05 11.79
CA ARG A 31 8.88 1.15 12.30
C ARG A 31 7.94 1.77 11.25
N ARG A 32 6.87 1.06 10.91
CA ARG A 32 5.81 1.48 9.95
C ARG A 32 4.44 1.09 10.51
N MET A 33 3.36 1.65 9.98
CA MET A 33 2.00 1.35 10.47
C MET A 33 1.36 0.24 9.64
N TYR A 34 1.19 0.46 8.34
CA TYR A 34 0.47 -0.48 7.47
C TYR A 34 1.39 -1.36 6.62
N PHE A 35 2.38 -0.75 5.99
CA PHE A 35 3.31 -1.44 5.10
C PHE A 35 4.68 -0.75 5.10
N CYS A 36 5.69 -1.49 4.67
CA CYS A 36 7.03 -0.94 4.50
C CYS A 36 7.21 -0.40 3.09
N TYR A 37 7.32 0.91 2.97
CA TYR A 37 7.52 1.56 1.68
C TYR A 37 8.91 1.32 1.06
N ASP A 38 9.89 0.89 1.86
CA ASP A 38 11.23 0.53 1.37
C ASP A 38 11.28 -0.95 0.93
N CYS A 39 10.70 -1.84 1.73
CA CYS A 39 10.71 -3.28 1.46
C CYS A 39 9.54 -3.75 0.60
N ARG A 40 8.56 -2.88 0.34
CA ARG A 40 7.39 -3.11 -0.51
C ARG A 40 6.53 -4.29 -0.04
N LEU A 41 6.36 -4.41 1.27
CA LEU A 41 5.64 -5.52 1.91
C LEU A 41 4.69 -5.01 3.01
N PRO A 42 3.53 -5.66 3.20
CA PRO A 42 2.63 -5.34 4.30
C PRO A 42 3.27 -5.69 5.64
N LEU A 43 2.93 -4.92 6.68
CA LEU A 43 3.40 -5.25 8.02
C LEU A 43 2.66 -6.46 8.58
N PRO A 44 3.28 -7.23 9.49
CA PRO A 44 2.63 -8.39 10.10
C PRO A 44 1.30 -8.02 10.75
N GLY A 45 0.25 -8.80 10.45
CA GLY A 45 -1.09 -8.59 11.00
C GLY A 45 -1.91 -7.48 10.33
N VAL A 46 -1.36 -6.77 9.34
CA VAL A 46 -2.10 -5.76 8.57
C VAL A 46 -2.79 -6.44 7.39
N PHE A 47 -4.12 -6.39 7.36
CA PHE A 47 -4.88 -6.85 6.19
C PHE A 47 -4.49 -6.05 4.95
N SER A 48 -4.14 -6.77 3.88
CA SER A 48 -3.85 -6.18 2.57
C SER A 48 -4.62 -6.96 1.51
N PRO A 49 -5.49 -6.32 0.72
CA PRO A 49 -6.24 -7.02 -0.30
C PRO A 49 -5.29 -7.49 -1.41
N HIS A 50 -5.49 -8.73 -1.85
CA HIS A 50 -4.86 -9.23 -3.06
C HIS A 50 -5.82 -9.09 -4.24
N VAL A 51 -5.38 -8.38 -5.27
CA VAL A 51 -6.18 -8.12 -6.47
C VAL A 51 -5.45 -8.63 -7.70
N LYS A 52 -6.23 -9.14 -8.65
CA LYS A 52 -5.73 -9.47 -9.98
C LYS A 52 -5.92 -8.25 -10.89
N LEU A 53 -4.84 -7.75 -11.43
CA LEU A 53 -4.87 -6.63 -12.37
C LEU A 53 -5.26 -7.12 -13.78
N PRO A 54 -5.89 -6.27 -14.59
CA PRO A 54 -6.26 -6.62 -15.98
C PRO A 54 -5.03 -6.82 -16.89
N CYS A 55 -3.87 -6.31 -16.49
CA CYS A 55 -2.60 -6.49 -17.18
C CYS A 55 -1.44 -6.48 -16.17
N ASP A 56 -0.27 -6.93 -16.62
CA ASP A 56 0.97 -6.76 -15.88
C ASP A 56 1.44 -5.30 -15.98
N VAL A 57 1.94 -4.75 -14.88
CA VAL A 57 2.27 -3.33 -14.72
C VAL A 57 3.73 -3.17 -14.32
N ASP A 58 4.50 -2.53 -15.19
CA ASP A 58 5.86 -2.10 -14.88
C ASP A 58 5.86 -0.59 -14.57
N ILE A 59 6.24 -0.24 -13.35
CA ILE A 59 6.26 1.15 -12.88
C ILE A 59 7.71 1.61 -12.83
N ILE A 60 8.02 2.59 -13.68
CA ILE A 60 9.32 3.28 -13.70
C ILE A 60 9.20 4.52 -12.83
N LYS A 61 9.98 4.57 -11.76
CA LYS A 61 9.99 5.66 -10.77
C LYS A 61 11.27 6.47 -10.88
N HIS A 62 11.20 7.78 -10.61
CA HIS A 62 12.40 8.60 -10.44
C HIS A 62 13.07 8.35 -9.07
N PRO A 63 14.41 8.24 -8.96
CA PRO A 63 15.09 7.99 -7.69
C PRO A 63 14.72 8.98 -6.56
N SER A 64 14.58 10.26 -6.89
CA SER A 64 14.18 11.32 -5.95
C SER A 64 12.70 11.28 -5.52
N GLU A 65 11.86 10.44 -6.13
CA GLU A 65 10.48 10.26 -5.70
C GLU A 65 10.43 9.55 -4.34
N LYS A 66 9.77 10.16 -3.36
CA LYS A 66 9.66 9.60 -2.01
C LYS A 66 8.77 8.35 -2.00
N ASN A 67 9.33 7.21 -1.62
CA ASN A 67 8.59 5.94 -1.48
C ASN A 67 7.33 6.06 -0.60
N SER A 68 7.37 6.90 0.44
CA SER A 68 6.24 7.09 1.36
C SER A 68 5.04 7.81 0.76
N LYS A 69 5.18 8.39 -0.44
CA LYS A 69 4.11 9.10 -1.17
C LYS A 69 3.79 8.47 -2.53
N SER A 70 4.48 7.38 -2.89
CA SER A 70 4.38 6.79 -4.23
C SER A 70 3.28 5.73 -4.29
N SER A 71 2.33 5.90 -5.21
CA SER A 71 1.28 4.91 -5.50
C SER A 71 1.83 3.60 -6.08
N ALA A 72 3.06 3.61 -6.61
CA ALA A 72 3.72 2.43 -7.13
C ALA A 72 3.83 1.30 -6.10
N ILE A 73 4.07 1.68 -4.84
CA ILE A 73 4.22 0.74 -3.74
C ILE A 73 2.90 0.07 -3.40
N HIS A 74 1.79 0.84 -3.43
CA HIS A 74 0.46 0.29 -3.19
C HIS A 74 0.11 -0.77 -4.23
N CYS A 75 0.36 -0.49 -5.51
CA CYS A 75 0.16 -1.44 -6.60
C CYS A 75 0.95 -2.75 -6.37
N LYS A 76 2.23 -2.62 -6.01
CA LYS A 76 3.09 -3.78 -5.71
C LYS A 76 2.62 -4.61 -4.51
N ILE A 77 2.02 -3.98 -3.51
CA ILE A 77 1.51 -4.69 -2.32
C ILE A 77 0.24 -5.48 -2.66
N VAL A 78 -0.69 -4.88 -3.41
CA VAL A 78 -1.99 -5.52 -3.70
C VAL A 78 -1.90 -6.54 -4.84
N ALA A 79 -0.97 -6.37 -5.78
CA ALA A 79 -0.77 -7.26 -6.93
C ALA A 79 0.72 -7.60 -7.12
N PRO A 80 1.33 -8.33 -6.16
CA PRO A 80 2.78 -8.56 -6.15
C PRO A 80 3.29 -9.33 -7.36
N GLU A 81 2.51 -10.28 -7.89
CA GLU A 81 2.93 -11.10 -9.04
C GLU A 81 2.85 -10.34 -10.37
N GLN A 82 1.96 -9.34 -10.47
CA GLN A 82 1.68 -8.61 -11.71
C GLN A 82 2.31 -7.21 -11.73
N THR A 83 3.04 -6.82 -10.68
CA THR A 83 3.62 -5.47 -10.60
C THR A 83 5.14 -5.54 -10.46
N ARG A 84 5.88 -4.79 -11.28
CA ARG A 84 7.32 -4.55 -11.09
C ARG A 84 7.54 -3.06 -10.88
N VAL A 85 8.48 -2.72 -10.00
CA VAL A 85 8.82 -1.32 -9.70
C VAL A 85 10.32 -1.15 -9.82
N SER A 86 10.73 -0.37 -10.81
CA SER A 86 12.12 -0.10 -11.17
C SER A 86 12.40 1.40 -11.10
N SER A 87 13.65 1.76 -10.83
CA SER A 87 14.12 3.14 -10.97
C SER A 87 15.01 3.24 -12.20
N TYR A 88 15.06 4.42 -12.81
CA TYR A 88 16.05 4.77 -13.84
C TYR A 88 17.14 5.66 -13.28
#